data_AF-A0A4R8VE22-F1
#
_entry.id   AF-A0A4R8VE22-F1
#
_cell.length_a   1.000
_cell.length_b   1.000
_cell.length_c   1.000
_cell.angle_alpha   90.00
_cell.angle_beta   90.00
_cell.angle_gamma   90.00
#
_symmetry.space_group_name_H-M   'P 1'
#
loop_
_entity.id
_entity.type
_entity.pdbx_description
1 polymer ?
#
loop_
_entity_poly.entity_id
_entity_poly.type
_entity_poly.pdbx_seq_one_letter_code
_entity_poly.pdbx_strand_id
1 'polypeptide(L)'
;MVRSASSTGWIRATALAPIVARPGYWFATLCGLLWGTVLSLGRIRPMGGVIVARKCPRWAFGRGGTTIGAVFLTHDAISPGVLAHEAVHRAQWKRYGLAFIPLYVAAGQNGLTNRFEIEAGLERGGYVHH
;
A
#
# COMPACT_ATOMS: atom_id res chain seq x y z
N MET A 1 -1.95 28.21 37.21
CA MET A 1 -2.19 26.85 36.70
C MET A 1 -2.18 26.90 35.16
N VAL A 2 -1.01 26.72 34.54
CA VAL A 2 -0.88 26.79 33.06
C VAL A 2 -1.13 25.39 32.50
N ARG A 3 -2.23 25.22 31.76
CA ARG A 3 -2.53 24.00 31.01
C ARG A 3 -1.61 23.98 29.78
N SER A 4 -0.61 23.11 29.80
CA SER A 4 0.17 22.77 28.61
C SER A 4 -0.77 22.07 27.63
N ALA A 5 -1.20 22.78 26.58
CA ALA A 5 -1.91 22.19 25.46
C ALA A 5 -0.90 21.37 24.65
N SER A 6 -1.07 20.05 24.65
CA SER A 6 -0.22 19.10 23.93
C SER A 6 -0.26 19.41 22.42
N SER A 7 0.83 20.01 21.92
CA SER A 7 1.05 20.39 20.52
C SER A 7 0.97 19.22 19.53
N THR A 8 0.89 17.97 20.01
CA THR A 8 0.99 16.75 19.23
C THR A 8 -0.32 16.35 18.53
N GLY A 9 -1.48 16.78 19.02
CA GLY A 9 -2.79 16.37 18.47
C GLY A 9 -3.09 16.97 17.09
N TRP A 10 -2.71 18.23 16.89
CA TRP A 10 -2.98 18.97 15.66
C TRP A 10 -2.12 18.50 14.49
N ILE A 11 -0.86 18.15 14.75
CA ILE A 11 0.08 17.61 13.74
C ILE A 11 -0.41 16.26 13.21
N ARG A 12 -0.97 15.41 14.08
CA ARG A 12 -1.59 14.14 13.69
C ARG A 12 -2.84 14.35 12.83
N ALA A 13 -3.66 15.35 13.14
CA ALA A 13 -4.87 15.66 12.40
C ALA A 13 -4.59 16.28 11.01
N THR A 14 -3.55 17.11 10.88
CA THR A 14 -3.21 17.76 9.60
C THR A 14 -2.51 16.83 8.61
N ALA A 15 -1.60 15.95 9.06
CA ALA A 15 -0.94 14.97 8.19
C ALA A 15 -1.91 13.92 7.62
N LEU A 16 -2.99 13.61 8.35
CA LEU A 16 -4.05 12.68 7.94
C LEU A 16 -5.22 13.38 7.24
N ALA A 17 -5.19 14.71 7.12
CA ALA A 17 -6.23 15.44 6.40
C ALA A 17 -6.23 15.01 4.92
N PRO A 18 -7.41 14.81 4.30
CA PRO A 18 -7.52 14.36 2.91
C PRO A 18 -6.73 15.23 1.91
N ILE A 19 -6.54 16.51 2.23
CA ILE A 19 -5.82 17.47 1.40
C ILE A 19 -4.31 17.24 1.37
N VAL A 20 -3.74 16.63 2.41
CA VAL A 20 -2.30 16.28 2.49
C VAL A 20 -2.07 14.85 2.02
N ALA A 21 -2.97 13.93 2.37
CA ALA A 21 -2.84 12.51 2.02
C ALA A 21 -2.97 12.26 0.51
N ARG A 22 -3.87 12.97 -0.19
CA ARG A 22 -4.14 12.75 -1.63
C ARG A 22 -2.95 13.09 -2.53
N PRO A 23 -2.24 14.22 -2.37
CA PRO A 23 -0.99 14.47 -3.09
C PRO A 23 0.03 13.35 -2.88
N GLY A 24 0.19 12.89 -1.64
CA GLY A 24 1.09 11.77 -1.32
C GLY A 24 0.71 10.46 -2.03
N TYR A 25 -0.58 10.14 -2.08
CA TYR A 25 -1.09 9.00 -2.84
C TYR A 25 -0.77 9.09 -4.34
N TRP A 26 -1.00 10.26 -4.95
CA TRP A 26 -0.73 10.44 -6.38
C TRP A 26 0.75 10.42 -6.71
N PHE A 27 1.59 11.03 -5.85
CA PHE A 27 3.03 10.96 -5.97
C PHE A 27 3.52 9.50 -5.90
N ALA A 28 3.08 8.74 -4.88
CA ALA A 28 3.40 7.32 -4.77
C ALA A 28 2.91 6.51 -5.98
N THR A 29 1.72 6.83 -6.50
CA THR A 29 1.19 6.18 -7.71
C THR A 29 2.05 6.47 -8.94
N LEU A 30 2.51 7.71 -9.12
CA LEU A 30 3.41 8.06 -10.22
C LEU A 30 4.74 7.32 -10.12
N CYS A 31 5.36 7.30 -8.93
CA CYS A 31 6.58 6.52 -8.68
C CYS A 31 6.36 5.03 -8.96
N GLY A 32 5.23 4.47 -8.50
CA GLY A 32 4.85 3.09 -8.75
C GLY A 32 4.66 2.79 -10.24
N LEU A 33 4.09 3.72 -11.02
CA LEU A 33 3.94 3.57 -12.48
C LEU A 33 5.28 3.60 -13.19
N LEU A 34 6.16 4.55 -12.84
CA LEU A 34 7.49 4.65 -13.44
C LEU A 34 8.30 3.38 -13.15
N TRP A 35 8.35 2.98 -11.88
CA TRP A 35 9.08 1.79 -11.45
C TRP A 35 8.48 0.50 -12.01
N GLY A 36 7.16 0.36 -11.92
CA GLY A 36 6.43 -0.76 -12.48
C GLY A 36 6.60 -0.89 -13.99
N THR A 37 6.71 0.22 -14.73
CA THR A 37 6.93 0.20 -16.19
C THR A 37 8.30 -0.39 -16.50
N VAL A 38 9.34 0.06 -15.79
CA VAL A 38 10.70 -0.46 -15.92
C VAL A 38 10.75 -1.95 -15.60
N LEU A 39 10.22 -2.35 -14.44
CA LEU A 39 10.32 -3.73 -13.96
C LEU A 39 9.47 -4.73 -14.74
N SER A 40 8.29 -4.32 -15.22
CA SER A 40 7.38 -5.20 -15.96
C SER A 40 7.65 -5.22 -17.48
N LEU A 41 8.59 -4.38 -17.95
CA LEU A 41 8.78 -4.04 -19.37
C LEU A 41 7.46 -3.57 -20.01
N GLY A 42 6.77 -2.64 -19.34
CA GLY A 42 5.52 -2.04 -19.81
C GLY A 42 4.26 -2.91 -19.68
N ARG A 43 4.32 -4.06 -19.01
CA ARG A 43 3.15 -4.94 -18.80
C ARG A 43 2.27 -4.44 -17.66
N ILE A 44 1.72 -3.24 -17.82
CA ILE A 44 0.84 -2.57 -16.86
C ILE A 44 -0.61 -2.64 -17.33
N ARG A 45 -1.53 -3.09 -16.46
CA ARG A 45 -2.98 -3.07 -16.74
C ARG A 45 -3.81 -2.79 -15.47
N PRO A 46 -4.88 -1.99 -15.54
CA PRO A 46 -5.84 -1.90 -14.44
C PRO A 46 -6.60 -3.22 -14.29
N MET A 47 -6.68 -3.76 -13.06
CA MET A 47 -7.38 -5.01 -12.75
C MET A 47 -7.74 -5.06 -11.26
N GLY A 48 -8.95 -5.55 -10.95
CA GLY A 48 -9.35 -5.85 -9.56
C GLY A 48 -9.25 -4.68 -8.57
N GLY A 49 -9.35 -3.44 -9.06
CA GLY A 49 -9.27 -2.24 -8.22
C GLY A 49 -7.87 -1.66 -8.05
N VAL A 50 -6.83 -2.23 -8.66
CA VAL A 50 -5.45 -1.71 -8.68
C VAL A 50 -4.91 -1.61 -10.11
N ILE A 51 -3.74 -1.00 -10.27
CA ILE A 51 -2.97 -1.03 -11.51
C ILE A 51 -1.89 -2.09 -11.36
N VAL A 52 -1.97 -3.19 -12.10
CA VAL A 52 -1.05 -4.32 -11.97
C VAL A 52 0.12 -4.16 -12.93
N ALA A 53 1.34 -4.13 -12.40
CA ALA A 53 2.57 -4.33 -13.16
C ALA A 53 3.04 -5.78 -12.97
N ARG A 54 2.86 -6.62 -14.00
CA ARG A 54 3.10 -8.07 -13.92
C ARG A 54 4.45 -8.47 -14.49
N LYS A 55 4.91 -9.68 -14.18
CA LYS A 55 6.22 -10.21 -14.60
C LYS A 55 7.41 -9.37 -14.13
N CYS A 56 7.24 -8.63 -13.04
CA CYS A 56 8.35 -7.97 -12.37
C CYS A 56 9.36 -9.01 -11.83
N PRO A 57 10.65 -8.66 -11.72
CA PRO A 57 11.64 -9.51 -11.06
C PRO A 57 11.28 -9.75 -9.58
N ARG A 58 11.46 -10.98 -9.09
CA ARG A 58 11.04 -11.36 -7.73
C ARG A 58 11.79 -10.63 -6.61
N TRP A 59 12.95 -10.04 -6.89
CA TRP A 59 13.70 -9.22 -5.93
C TRP A 59 13.10 -7.83 -5.71
N ALA A 60 12.17 -7.38 -6.57
CA ALA A 60 11.66 -6.01 -6.56
C ALA A 60 10.45 -5.81 -5.64
N PHE A 61 9.96 -6.87 -4.99
CA PHE A 61 8.79 -6.85 -4.12
C PHE A 61 8.92 -7.96 -3.06
N GLY A 62 8.17 -7.86 -1.97
CA GLY A 62 8.09 -8.92 -0.94
C GLY A 62 7.16 -10.07 -1.36
N ARG A 63 7.30 -11.24 -0.72
CA ARG A 63 6.44 -12.45 -0.81
C ARG A 63 5.73 -12.67 -2.17
N GLY A 64 4.52 -12.12 -2.36
CA GLY A 64 3.71 -12.25 -3.58
C GLY A 64 3.58 -10.97 -4.41
N GLY A 65 3.96 -9.82 -3.85
CA GLY A 65 3.85 -8.53 -4.49
C GLY A 65 3.89 -7.38 -3.48
N THR A 66 3.81 -6.15 -3.98
CA THR A 66 3.77 -4.95 -3.13
C THR A 66 2.99 -3.86 -3.85
N THR A 67 2.06 -3.21 -3.13
CA THR A 67 1.31 -2.06 -3.65
C THR A 67 1.97 -0.75 -3.25
N ILE A 68 2.24 0.11 -4.25
CA ILE A 68 2.79 1.46 -4.11
C ILE A 68 1.77 2.45 -4.72
N GLY A 69 1.10 3.21 -3.86
CA GLY A 69 -0.02 4.06 -4.28
C GLY A 69 -1.16 3.22 -4.87
N ALA A 70 -1.41 3.35 -6.17
CA ALA A 70 -2.38 2.52 -6.90
C ALA A 70 -1.76 1.31 -7.61
N VAL A 71 -0.43 1.19 -7.63
CA VAL A 71 0.28 0.24 -8.49
C VAL A 71 0.72 -0.98 -7.69
N PHE A 72 0.20 -2.15 -8.06
CA PHE A 72 0.58 -3.44 -7.52
C PHE A 72 1.68 -4.07 -8.37
N LEU A 73 2.87 -4.21 -7.80
CA LEU A 73 4.02 -4.87 -8.41
C LEU A 73 3.98 -6.36 -8.07
N THR A 74 3.95 -7.22 -9.07
CA THR A 74 3.97 -8.68 -8.86
C THR A 74 4.61 -9.42 -10.04
N HIS A 75 4.98 -10.68 -9.84
CA HIS A 75 5.33 -11.57 -10.95
C HIS A 75 4.07 -12.17 -11.57
N ASP A 76 3.28 -12.87 -10.78
CA ASP A 76 2.16 -13.71 -11.19
C ASP A 76 1.00 -13.81 -10.18
N ALA A 77 1.07 -13.14 -9.03
CA ALA A 77 0.04 -13.21 -7.98
C ALA A 77 -1.19 -12.35 -8.33
N ILE A 78 -1.96 -12.76 -9.33
CA ILE A 78 -3.10 -11.99 -9.88
C ILE A 78 -4.45 -12.67 -9.65
N SER A 79 -4.56 -13.56 -8.65
CA SER A 79 -5.83 -14.20 -8.32
C SER A 79 -6.86 -13.18 -7.80
N PRO A 80 -8.17 -13.43 -7.96
CA PRO A 80 -9.19 -12.50 -7.49
C PRO A 80 -9.09 -12.15 -5.99
N GLY A 81 -8.71 -13.13 -5.15
CA GLY A 81 -8.48 -12.92 -3.73
C GLY A 81 -7.33 -11.94 -3.48
N VAL A 82 -6.17 -12.16 -4.12
CA VAL A 82 -5.00 -11.28 -3.97
C VAL A 82 -5.33 -9.88 -4.46
N LEU A 83 -6.00 -9.74 -5.60
CA LEU A 83 -6.38 -8.41 -6.10
C LEU A 83 -7.33 -7.67 -5.16
N ALA A 84 -8.26 -8.38 -4.51
CA ALA A 84 -9.14 -7.79 -3.50
C ALA A 84 -8.37 -7.33 -2.25
N HIS A 85 -7.36 -8.10 -1.83
CA HIS A 85 -6.44 -7.73 -0.76
C HIS A 85 -5.64 -6.46 -1.12
N GLU A 86 -5.05 -6.41 -2.30
CA GLU A 86 -4.27 -5.25 -2.77
C GLU A 86 -5.13 -3.99 -2.99
N ALA A 87 -6.42 -4.15 -3.33
CA ALA A 87 -7.35 -3.03 -3.41
C ALA A 87 -7.55 -2.35 -2.05
N VAL A 88 -7.46 -3.10 -0.94
CA VAL A 88 -7.48 -2.52 0.42
C VAL A 88 -6.19 -1.73 0.68
N HIS A 89 -5.03 -2.25 0.28
CA HIS A 89 -3.77 -1.48 0.36
C HIS A 89 -3.81 -0.19 -0.45
N ARG A 90 -4.40 -0.20 -1.65
CA ARG A 90 -4.65 1.04 -2.41
C ARG A 90 -5.55 2.01 -1.64
N ALA A 91 -6.60 1.51 -0.97
CA ALA A 91 -7.47 2.35 -0.15
C ALA A 91 -6.72 2.94 1.05
N GLN A 92 -5.86 2.17 1.70
CA GLN A 92 -4.96 2.63 2.77
C GLN A 92 -3.99 3.70 2.25
N TRP A 93 -3.34 3.48 1.11
CA TRP A 93 -2.52 4.50 0.43
C TRP A 93 -3.31 5.77 0.14
N LYS A 94 -4.55 5.67 -0.34
CA LYS A 94 -5.40 6.83 -0.60
C LYS A 94 -5.79 7.58 0.67
N ARG A 95 -5.91 6.87 1.80
CA ARG A 95 -6.24 7.42 3.12
C ARG A 95 -5.04 8.10 3.79
N TYR A 96 -3.86 7.49 3.70
CA TYR A 96 -2.68 7.89 4.47
C TYR A 96 -1.60 8.59 3.62
N GLY A 97 -1.67 8.50 2.29
CA GLY A 97 -0.63 9.02 1.41
C GLY A 97 0.75 8.46 1.77
N LEU A 98 1.77 9.31 1.73
CA LEU A 98 3.13 8.92 2.10
C LEU A 98 3.29 8.56 3.59
N ALA A 99 2.40 9.03 4.47
CA ALA A 99 2.43 8.63 5.87
C ALA A 99 2.14 7.12 6.05
N PHE A 100 1.60 6.45 5.03
CA PHE A 100 1.40 5.01 5.08
C PHE A 100 2.71 4.23 5.29
N ILE A 101 3.83 4.70 4.73
CA ILE A 101 5.13 4.03 4.83
C ILE A 101 5.56 3.87 6.31
N PRO A 102 5.78 4.94 7.08
CA PRO A 102 6.17 4.80 8.48
C PRO A 102 5.09 4.16 9.34
N LEU A 103 3.80 4.38 9.03
CA LEU A 103 2.70 3.73 9.74
C LEU A 103 2.74 2.21 9.60
N TYR A 104 2.99 1.73 8.38
CA TYR A 104 3.06 0.30 8.07
C TYR A 104 4.25 -0.35 8.77
N VAL A 105 5.42 0.28 8.72
CA VAL A 105 6.63 -0.21 9.42
C VAL A 105 6.40 -0.27 10.93
N ALA A 106 5.79 0.77 11.51
CA ALA A 106 5.47 0.79 12.94
C ALA A 106 4.42 -0.25 13.35
N ALA A 107 3.59 -0.74 12.42
CA ALA A 107 2.65 -1.85 12.66
C ALA A 107 3.32 -3.24 12.64
N GLY A 108 4.63 -3.31 12.38
CA GLY A 108 5.43 -4.53 12.42
C GLY A 108 5.55 -5.22 11.07
N GLN A 109 6.65 -5.95 10.87
CA GLN A 109 6.92 -6.65 9.61
C GLN A 109 6.23 -8.01 9.47
N ASN A 110 5.78 -8.60 10.59
CA ASN A 110 5.03 -9.85 10.55
C ASN A 110 3.60 -9.58 10.07
N GLY A 111 3.27 -10.02 8.85
CA GLY A 111 1.95 -9.84 8.24
C GLY A 111 0.80 -10.43 9.05
N LEU A 112 1.03 -11.51 9.82
CA LEU A 112 -0.01 -12.12 10.66
C LEU A 112 -0.43 -11.24 11.83
N THR A 113 0.41 -10.28 12.23
CA THR A 113 0.13 -9.36 13.34
C THR A 113 -0.01 -7.91 12.89
N ASN A 114 0.38 -7.59 11.67
CA ASN A 114 0.31 -6.23 11.14
C ASN A 114 -1.17 -5.86 10.88
N ARG A 115 -1.65 -4.82 11.55
CA ARG A 115 -3.05 -4.38 11.44
C ARG A 115 -3.50 -4.09 10.01
N PHE A 116 -2.61 -3.60 9.14
CA PHE A 116 -2.94 -3.25 7.76
C PHE A 116 -3.09 -4.48 6.87
N GLU A 117 -2.31 -5.52 7.15
CA GLU A 117 -2.40 -6.84 6.52
C GLU A 117 -3.65 -7.59 6.99
N ILE A 118 -3.97 -7.51 8.28
CA ILE A 118 -5.22 -8.03 8.84
C ILE A 118 -6.43 -7.34 8.20
N GLU A 119 -6.42 -6.00 8.10
CA GLU A 119 -7.48 -5.22 7.43
C GLU A 119 -7.64 -5.60 5.95
N ALA A 120 -6.52 -5.83 5.25
CA ALA A 120 -6.53 -6.29 3.86
C ALA A 120 -7.03 -7.74 3.69
N GLY A 121 -7.14 -8.49 4.79
CA GLY A 121 -7.66 -9.85 4.83
C GLY A 121 -6.57 -10.86 4.51
N LEU A 122 -6.08 -11.53 5.56
CA LEU A 122 -4.98 -12.51 5.50
C LEU A 122 -5.28 -13.68 4.54
N GLU A 123 -6.51 -14.18 4.55
CA GLU A 123 -6.94 -15.27 3.68
C GLU A 123 -6.84 -14.89 2.20
N ARG A 124 -7.34 -13.71 1.85
CA ARG A 124 -7.32 -13.17 0.50
C ARG A 124 -5.91 -12.88 0.02
N GLY A 125 -5.04 -12.45 0.94
CA GLY A 125 -3.60 -12.27 0.71
C GLY A 125 -2.81 -13.57 0.65
N GLY A 126 -3.41 -14.73 0.92
CA GLY A 126 -2.77 -16.04 0.89
C GLY A 126 -1.84 -16.32 2.08
N TYR A 127 -2.16 -15.82 3.27
CA TYR A 127 -1.38 -16.03 4.49
C TYR A 127 -1.79 -17.26 5.30
N VAL A 128 -3.01 -17.78 5.08
CA VAL A 128 -3.60 -18.87 5.90
C VAL A 128 -4.01 -20.11 5.11
N HIS A 129 -3.75 -20.14 3.80
CA HIS A 129 -3.92 -21.33 2.96
C HIS A 129 -2.54 -21.90 2.63
N HIS A 130 -2.23 -23.06 3.20
CA HIS A 130 -1.06 -23.90 2.90
C HIS A 130 -1.51 -25.22 2.29
#